data_AF-A0A0C1QNP9-F1
#
_entry.id   AF-A0A0C1QNP9-F1
#
_cell.length_a   1.000
_cell.length_b   1.000
_cell.length_c   1.000
_cell.angle_alpha   90.00
_cell.angle_beta   90.00
_cell.angle_gamma   90.00
#
_symmetry.space_group_name_H-M   'P 1'
#
loop_
_entity.id
_entity.type
_entity.pdbx_description
1 polymer ?
#
loop_
_entity_poly.entity_id
_entity_poly.type
_entity_poly.pdbx_seq_one_letter_code
_entity_poly.pdbx_strand_id
1 'polypeptide(L)'
;MNAVLVSSRWNSCEVTDSNFCGVNLHKAEVANTQINNVNLSYANLSHALFYRTYIEATDFSNSNLSNTKLYISINNSNFTNANLTNVAIVGFQNSNLQYAQLRHARIESFTGTNLTGADLSHADLTLTDFKDTILTHVNLQGANCDRTNFRGLDLSTVNLTNTSLKGLLYDLKTKFPPNTSLEDAYLICAGTILNEQNLVRTNLQDAVLCYSELINIKLAYANLIKANLKGAILNGANLKYANLKNANLNYVNLKNANLERTNLVNANLQGAILENTNLRFCDLRGANLKDTNLTGTSLKEIIYNNQSVFPNGINLNEAYFSRKNTNYLAQLNSPVIKDKSPLIEALKRIQFEGEFYPGLTREEIDEITKDLPFTFPEELYELYEWHNGMKEPRGWDQCFVSSKEFIRLQEAIQYTEALATSEYRSEYIKPNWFYAFAEGTDNSYAYVLVLGEEVATVLDFCPDSYSVSVAYSSITQMMLAKAFGQQVDFSGANLAGVDLSGFNLRCSKLSLTNLSGANLSHTNLEEADLRGACLHNANFKGSIIKNADFTDVFFCQTIMPDGSIRNSEFA
;
A
#
# COMPACT_ATOMS: atom_id res chain seq x y z
N MET A 1 17.65 19.69 -38.01
CA MET A 1 18.39 18.43 -38.28
C MET A 1 17.58 17.33 -37.64
N ASN A 2 17.03 16.39 -38.41
CA ASN A 2 16.38 15.21 -37.82
C ASN A 2 17.50 14.31 -37.30
N ALA A 3 17.70 14.30 -35.98
CA ALA A 3 18.68 13.41 -35.37
C ALA A 3 18.29 11.94 -35.66
N VAL A 4 19.28 11.15 -36.07
CA VAL A 4 19.10 9.71 -36.34
C VAL A 4 19.76 8.95 -35.20
N LEU A 5 18.92 8.40 -34.31
CA LEU A 5 19.29 7.67 -33.09
C LEU A 5 18.77 6.22 -33.17
N VAL A 6 18.92 5.60 -34.34
CA VAL A 6 18.46 4.22 -34.59
C VAL A 6 19.20 3.26 -33.67
N SER A 7 18.47 2.36 -33.02
CA SER A 7 18.99 1.39 -32.04
C SER A 7 19.76 2.04 -30.88
N SER A 8 19.48 3.32 -30.58
CA SER A 8 20.11 4.00 -29.44
C SER A 8 19.64 3.42 -28.11
N ARG A 9 20.49 3.49 -27.08
CA ARG A 9 20.15 3.09 -25.72
C ARG A 9 20.11 4.30 -24.80
N TRP A 10 18.95 4.55 -24.21
CA TRP A 10 18.73 5.60 -23.22
C TRP A 10 18.52 4.90 -21.88
N ASN A 11 19.44 5.08 -20.95
CA ASN A 11 19.38 4.40 -19.66
C ASN A 11 19.68 5.37 -18.53
N SER A 12 18.78 5.43 -17.55
CA SER A 12 18.89 6.34 -16.40
C SER A 12 19.02 7.81 -16.81
N CYS A 13 18.30 8.21 -17.87
CA CYS A 13 18.30 9.58 -18.37
C CYS A 13 17.08 10.35 -17.85
N GLU A 14 17.22 11.66 -17.75
CA GLU A 14 16.11 12.59 -17.59
C GLU A 14 16.05 13.47 -18.85
N VAL A 15 14.94 13.39 -19.58
CA VAL A 15 14.72 14.15 -20.81
C VAL A 15 13.50 15.02 -20.59
N THR A 16 13.76 16.30 -20.32
CA THR A 16 12.76 17.29 -19.94
C THR A 16 12.78 18.47 -20.90
N ASP A 17 11.61 19.07 -21.16
CA ASP A 17 11.46 20.34 -21.90
C ASP A 17 12.20 20.41 -23.25
N SER A 18 12.26 19.26 -23.94
CA SER A 18 13.14 19.06 -25.08
C SER A 18 12.37 18.84 -26.39
N ASN A 19 12.97 19.25 -27.51
CA ASN A 19 12.37 19.06 -28.83
C ASN A 19 13.14 18.03 -29.66
N PHE A 20 12.50 16.89 -29.87
CA PHE A 20 12.94 15.77 -30.69
C PHE A 20 11.97 15.52 -31.87
N CYS A 21 11.29 16.55 -32.35
CA CYS A 21 10.41 16.46 -33.50
C CYS A 21 11.13 15.82 -34.71
N GLY A 22 10.50 14.81 -35.31
CA GLY A 22 11.04 14.09 -36.48
C GLY A 22 12.25 13.20 -36.19
N VAL A 23 12.64 12.99 -34.93
CA VAL A 23 13.76 12.11 -34.57
C VAL A 23 13.49 10.67 -35.02
N ASN A 24 14.53 9.97 -35.45
CA ASN A 24 14.44 8.54 -35.73
C ASN A 24 15.04 7.72 -34.57
N LEU A 25 14.17 7.14 -33.76
CA LEU A 25 14.43 6.24 -32.62
C LEU A 25 13.98 4.80 -32.92
N HIS A 26 13.98 4.39 -34.19
CA HIS A 26 13.63 3.02 -34.56
C HIS A 26 14.49 2.02 -33.79
N LYS A 27 13.85 1.02 -33.15
CA LYS A 27 14.49 0.02 -32.28
C LYS A 27 15.29 0.58 -31.10
N ALA A 28 15.03 1.81 -30.68
CA ALA A 28 15.66 2.35 -29.48
C ALA A 28 15.24 1.55 -28.25
N GLU A 29 16.15 1.41 -27.31
CA GLU A 29 15.88 0.85 -25.98
C GLU A 29 15.90 2.00 -24.97
N VAL A 30 14.77 2.24 -24.31
CA VAL A 30 14.58 3.31 -23.32
C VAL A 30 14.26 2.67 -21.97
N ALA A 31 15.08 3.00 -20.99
CA ALA A 31 15.25 2.24 -19.77
C ALA A 31 15.39 3.17 -18.57
N ASN A 32 14.63 2.96 -17.50
CA ASN A 32 14.82 3.72 -16.25
C ASN A 32 14.87 5.24 -16.49
N THR A 33 14.11 5.72 -17.49
CA THR A 33 14.24 7.08 -18.03
C THR A 33 12.98 7.87 -17.71
N GLN A 34 13.12 9.17 -17.46
CA GLN A 34 11.99 10.09 -17.35
C GLN A 34 11.92 10.94 -18.61
N ILE A 35 10.76 10.93 -19.27
CA ILE A 35 10.46 11.75 -20.44
C ILE A 35 9.28 12.63 -20.06
N ASN A 36 9.53 13.93 -19.87
CA ASN A 36 8.51 14.85 -19.42
C ASN A 36 8.52 16.13 -20.26
N ASN A 37 7.35 16.56 -20.72
CA ASN A 37 7.19 17.75 -21.55
C ASN A 37 8.11 17.75 -22.79
N VAL A 38 8.17 16.60 -23.47
CA VAL A 38 9.02 16.40 -24.64
C VAL A 38 8.19 16.44 -25.91
N ASN A 39 8.70 17.09 -26.96
CA ASN A 39 8.13 17.01 -28.29
C ASN A 39 8.77 15.88 -29.09
N LEU A 40 8.03 14.79 -29.31
CA LEU A 40 8.35 13.66 -30.18
C LEU A 40 7.39 13.57 -31.38
N SER A 41 6.78 14.70 -31.77
CA SER A 41 5.89 14.72 -32.94
C SER A 41 6.64 14.30 -34.20
N TYR A 42 5.97 13.60 -35.10
CA TYR A 42 6.56 13.04 -36.33
C TYR A 42 7.76 12.09 -36.13
N ALA A 43 8.10 11.72 -34.89
CA ALA A 43 9.21 10.83 -34.63
C ALA A 43 8.92 9.40 -35.12
N ASN A 44 9.97 8.66 -35.44
CA ASN A 44 9.89 7.23 -35.69
C ASN A 44 10.43 6.47 -34.49
N LEU A 45 9.54 5.90 -33.67
CA LEU A 45 9.86 5.04 -32.53
C LEU A 45 9.50 3.57 -32.79
N SER A 46 9.29 3.18 -34.04
CA SER A 46 8.83 1.81 -34.35
C SER A 46 9.80 0.75 -33.82
N HIS A 47 9.26 -0.35 -33.30
CA HIS A 47 10.01 -1.43 -32.66
C HIS A 47 10.85 -1.03 -31.44
N ALA A 48 10.64 0.17 -30.88
CA ALA A 48 11.34 0.56 -29.66
C ALA A 48 10.83 -0.24 -28.44
N LEU A 49 11.65 -0.29 -27.40
CA LEU A 49 11.35 -0.96 -26.14
C LEU A 49 11.45 0.05 -25.01
N PHE A 50 10.37 0.19 -24.24
CA PHE A 50 10.32 1.04 -23.05
C PHE A 50 10.09 0.18 -21.82
N TYR A 51 11.01 0.25 -20.87
CA TYR A 51 10.90 -0.44 -19.60
C TYR A 51 11.26 0.50 -18.45
N ARG A 52 10.49 0.42 -17.35
CA ARG A 52 10.68 1.27 -16.17
C ARG A 52 10.84 2.76 -16.53
N THR A 53 10.07 3.21 -17.53
CA THR A 53 10.16 4.57 -18.05
C THR A 53 8.91 5.34 -17.62
N TYR A 54 9.07 6.58 -17.22
CA TYR A 54 7.95 7.47 -16.96
C TYR A 54 7.79 8.42 -18.13
N ILE A 55 6.60 8.47 -18.72
CA ILE A 55 6.29 9.38 -19.83
C ILE A 55 5.08 10.23 -19.44
N GLU A 56 5.29 11.54 -19.40
CA GLU A 56 4.26 12.52 -19.09
C GLU A 56 4.34 13.72 -20.04
N ALA A 57 3.18 14.33 -20.31
CA ALA A 57 3.08 15.59 -21.05
C ALA A 57 3.83 15.60 -22.38
N THR A 58 3.93 14.44 -23.06
CA THR A 58 4.78 14.28 -24.23
C THR A 58 3.92 14.33 -25.50
N ASP A 59 4.39 15.06 -26.51
CA ASP A 59 3.71 15.14 -27.80
C ASP A 59 4.26 14.09 -28.77
N PHE A 60 3.48 13.05 -29.03
CA PHE A 60 3.71 12.00 -30.03
C PHE A 60 2.84 12.20 -31.28
N SER A 61 2.25 13.36 -31.51
CA SER A 61 1.37 13.56 -32.66
C SER A 61 2.06 13.22 -33.99
N ASN A 62 1.35 12.51 -34.87
CA ASN A 62 1.82 12.05 -36.17
C ASN A 62 3.07 11.14 -36.14
N SER A 63 3.47 10.65 -34.96
CA SER A 63 4.64 9.78 -34.82
C SER A 63 4.30 8.32 -35.15
N ASN A 64 5.34 7.53 -35.42
CA ASN A 64 5.22 6.09 -35.66
C ASN A 64 5.79 5.29 -34.48
N LEU A 65 4.91 4.69 -33.68
CA LEU A 65 5.21 3.76 -32.58
C LEU A 65 4.78 2.32 -32.91
N SER A 66 4.65 1.96 -34.20
CA SER A 66 4.24 0.61 -34.55
C SER A 66 5.22 -0.45 -34.02
N ASN A 67 4.67 -1.56 -33.50
CA ASN A 67 5.42 -2.67 -32.91
C ASN A 67 6.27 -2.29 -31.68
N THR A 68 6.02 -1.14 -31.05
CA THR A 68 6.71 -0.73 -29.83
C THR A 68 6.13 -1.46 -28.61
N LYS A 69 6.99 -1.78 -27.63
CA LYS A 69 6.55 -2.36 -26.36
C LYS A 69 6.68 -1.33 -25.25
N LEU A 70 5.56 -0.98 -24.63
CA LEU A 70 5.42 0.08 -23.63
C LEU A 70 4.90 -0.56 -22.33
N TYR A 71 5.74 -1.16 -21.50
CA TYR A 71 5.28 -1.77 -20.22
C TYR A 71 5.01 -0.72 -19.14
N ILE A 72 4.37 0.38 -19.51
CA ILE A 72 4.22 1.61 -18.74
C ILE A 72 2.84 2.23 -19.03
N SER A 73 2.34 3.02 -18.09
CA SER A 73 1.25 3.96 -18.36
C SER A 73 1.82 5.28 -18.87
N ILE A 74 1.15 5.88 -19.86
CA ILE A 74 1.52 7.19 -20.40
C ILE A 74 0.46 8.21 -20.01
N ASN A 75 0.89 9.33 -19.45
CA ASN A 75 0.01 10.31 -18.84
C ASN A 75 0.02 11.62 -19.63
N ASN A 76 -1.14 12.29 -19.70
CA ASN A 76 -1.28 13.67 -20.17
C ASN A 76 -0.63 13.94 -21.55
N SER A 77 -0.57 12.94 -22.44
CA SER A 77 0.22 12.99 -23.66
C SER A 77 -0.64 13.07 -24.91
N ASN A 78 -0.08 13.57 -26.01
CA ASN A 78 -0.78 13.73 -27.28
C ASN A 78 -0.30 12.72 -28.31
N PHE A 79 -1.21 11.95 -28.88
CA PHE A 79 -0.99 10.91 -29.89
C PHE A 79 -1.87 11.12 -31.12
N THR A 80 -2.33 12.36 -31.36
CA THR A 80 -3.18 12.67 -32.51
C THR A 80 -2.54 12.18 -33.80
N ASN A 81 -3.27 11.39 -34.60
CA ASN A 81 -2.81 10.74 -35.84
C ASN A 81 -1.61 9.78 -35.70
N ALA A 82 -1.18 9.43 -34.49
CA ALA A 82 -0.02 8.56 -34.30
C ALA A 82 -0.32 7.13 -34.76
N ASN A 83 0.70 6.44 -35.26
CA ASN A 83 0.62 5.02 -35.61
C ASN A 83 1.12 4.16 -34.43
N LEU A 84 0.20 3.49 -33.75
CA LEU A 84 0.42 2.55 -32.65
C LEU A 84 -0.01 1.12 -33.02
N THR A 85 0.08 0.76 -34.30
CA THR A 85 -0.27 -0.58 -34.76
C THR A 85 0.60 -1.62 -34.04
N ASN A 86 -0.02 -2.68 -33.51
CA ASN A 86 0.65 -3.77 -32.80
C ASN A 86 1.47 -3.31 -31.57
N VAL A 87 1.04 -2.24 -30.90
CA VAL A 87 1.65 -1.81 -29.62
C VAL A 87 1.11 -2.67 -28.47
N ALA A 88 1.97 -2.95 -27.49
CA ALA A 88 1.55 -3.48 -26.20
C ALA A 88 1.81 -2.42 -25.13
N ILE A 89 0.75 -1.95 -24.46
CA ILE A 89 0.84 -0.88 -23.45
C ILE A 89 -0.03 -1.15 -22.23
N VAL A 90 0.44 -0.75 -21.04
CA VAL A 90 -0.40 -0.81 -19.82
C VAL A 90 -1.59 0.12 -19.97
N GLY A 91 -1.37 1.41 -20.27
CA GLY A 91 -2.50 2.26 -20.60
C GLY A 91 -2.16 3.71 -20.91
N PHE A 92 -3.20 4.43 -21.31
CA PHE A 92 -3.19 5.87 -21.49
C PHE A 92 -4.06 6.51 -20.42
N GLN A 93 -3.54 7.54 -19.76
CA GLN A 93 -4.29 8.32 -18.77
C GLN A 93 -4.37 9.77 -19.23
N ASN A 94 -5.58 10.32 -19.26
CA ASN A 94 -5.85 11.73 -19.60
C ASN A 94 -5.17 12.19 -20.90
N SER A 95 -5.05 11.28 -21.88
CA SER A 95 -4.28 11.51 -23.10
C SER A 95 -5.20 11.74 -24.30
N ASN A 96 -4.66 12.35 -25.36
CA ASN A 96 -5.40 12.59 -26.60
C ASN A 96 -4.94 11.61 -27.69
N LEU A 97 -5.80 10.68 -28.09
CA LEU A 97 -5.54 9.65 -29.11
C LEU A 97 -6.46 9.83 -30.33
N GLN A 98 -6.90 11.05 -30.62
CA GLN A 98 -7.73 11.34 -31.78
C GLN A 98 -7.11 10.82 -33.09
N TYR A 99 -7.89 10.06 -33.86
CA TYR A 99 -7.49 9.48 -35.15
C TYR A 99 -6.23 8.58 -35.11
N ALA A 100 -5.80 8.17 -33.92
CA ALA A 100 -4.66 7.27 -33.76
C ALA A 100 -4.97 5.88 -34.33
N GLN A 101 -3.95 5.22 -34.88
CA GLN A 101 -4.04 3.88 -35.44
C GLN A 101 -3.55 2.86 -34.39
N LEU A 102 -4.45 2.11 -33.77
CA LEU A 102 -4.21 1.16 -32.67
C LEU A 102 -4.57 -0.27 -33.10
N ARG A 103 -4.51 -0.57 -34.40
CA ARG A 103 -4.88 -1.88 -34.94
C ARG A 103 -4.00 -2.97 -34.32
N HIS A 104 -4.60 -4.08 -33.90
CA HIS A 104 -3.90 -5.20 -33.22
C HIS A 104 -3.17 -4.82 -31.93
N ALA A 105 -3.44 -3.65 -31.35
CA ALA A 105 -2.80 -3.26 -30.10
C ALA A 105 -3.38 -4.04 -28.91
N ARG A 106 -2.60 -4.16 -27.84
CA ARG A 106 -3.04 -4.66 -26.53
C ARG A 106 -2.91 -3.53 -25.52
N ILE A 107 -4.04 -3.15 -24.89
CA ILE A 107 -4.13 -2.01 -23.97
C ILE A 107 -4.93 -2.41 -22.73
N GLU A 108 -4.45 -2.09 -21.53
CA GLU A 108 -5.16 -2.43 -20.28
C GLU A 108 -6.00 -1.25 -19.73
N SER A 109 -5.74 0.00 -20.13
CA SER A 109 -6.53 1.16 -19.70
C SER A 109 -6.51 2.35 -20.68
N PHE A 110 -7.65 3.02 -20.81
CA PHE A 110 -7.84 4.28 -21.54
C PHE A 110 -8.42 5.39 -20.63
N THR A 111 -8.18 5.34 -19.32
CA THR A 111 -8.86 6.22 -18.37
C THR A 111 -8.70 7.72 -18.73
N GLY A 112 -9.81 8.44 -18.86
CA GLY A 112 -9.82 9.87 -19.21
C GLY A 112 -9.31 10.19 -20.62
N THR A 113 -9.15 9.19 -21.48
CA THR A 113 -8.54 9.37 -22.81
C THR A 113 -9.57 9.78 -23.86
N ASN A 114 -9.17 10.64 -24.80
CA ASN A 114 -9.98 10.95 -25.97
C ASN A 114 -9.59 10.07 -27.17
N LEU A 115 -10.46 9.12 -27.55
CA LEU A 115 -10.24 8.22 -28.69
C LEU A 115 -11.02 8.65 -29.94
N THR A 116 -11.52 9.89 -30.03
CA THR A 116 -12.41 10.28 -31.15
C THR A 116 -11.79 9.94 -32.51
N GLY A 117 -12.48 9.12 -33.31
CA GLY A 117 -12.04 8.69 -34.64
C GLY A 117 -10.87 7.71 -34.68
N ALA A 118 -10.41 7.18 -33.54
CA ALA A 118 -9.31 6.22 -33.49
C ALA A 118 -9.70 4.84 -34.07
N ASP A 119 -8.72 4.14 -34.65
CA ASP A 119 -8.89 2.80 -35.19
C ASP A 119 -8.28 1.75 -34.28
N LEU A 120 -9.13 1.04 -33.52
CA LEU A 120 -8.76 -0.09 -32.67
C LEU A 120 -9.19 -1.43 -33.28
N SER A 121 -9.33 -1.51 -34.61
CA SER A 121 -9.72 -2.77 -35.25
C SER A 121 -8.76 -3.91 -34.89
N HIS A 122 -9.33 -5.07 -34.56
CA HIS A 122 -8.60 -6.26 -34.13
C HIS A 122 -7.70 -6.09 -32.89
N ALA A 123 -7.89 -5.04 -32.10
CA ALA A 123 -7.19 -4.89 -30.83
C ALA A 123 -7.64 -5.93 -29.80
N ASP A 124 -6.72 -6.31 -28.91
CA ASP A 124 -7.04 -7.05 -27.69
C ASP A 124 -7.28 -6.06 -26.55
N LEU A 125 -8.56 -5.92 -26.22
CA LEU A 125 -9.06 -5.01 -25.19
C LEU A 125 -9.65 -5.80 -24.03
N THR A 126 -9.26 -7.06 -23.84
CA THR A 126 -9.80 -7.88 -22.75
C THR A 126 -9.52 -7.21 -21.39
N LEU A 127 -10.56 -7.04 -20.57
CA LEU A 127 -10.49 -6.38 -19.25
C LEU A 127 -10.03 -4.90 -19.25
N THR A 128 -9.96 -4.23 -20.41
CA THR A 128 -9.57 -2.82 -20.49
C THR A 128 -10.53 -1.90 -19.73
N ASP A 129 -9.97 -0.95 -18.99
CA ASP A 129 -10.73 0.12 -18.32
C ASP A 129 -10.96 1.32 -19.26
N PHE A 130 -12.24 1.65 -19.50
CA PHE A 130 -12.69 2.77 -20.33
C PHE A 130 -13.31 3.92 -19.51
N LYS A 131 -13.01 3.97 -18.21
CA LYS A 131 -13.53 5.03 -17.34
C LYS A 131 -13.21 6.43 -17.89
N ASP A 132 -14.24 7.26 -18.01
CA ASP A 132 -14.13 8.65 -18.49
C ASP A 132 -13.52 8.78 -19.90
N THR A 133 -13.54 7.71 -20.71
CA THR A 133 -13.03 7.70 -22.09
C THR A 133 -14.07 8.23 -23.09
N ILE A 134 -13.63 9.03 -24.07
CA ILE A 134 -14.47 9.50 -25.18
C ILE A 134 -14.32 8.54 -26.37
N LEU A 135 -15.42 7.92 -26.82
CA LEU A 135 -15.44 6.88 -27.86
C LEU A 135 -16.13 7.30 -29.18
N THR A 136 -16.26 8.60 -29.45
CA THR A 136 -16.98 9.08 -30.63
C THR A 136 -16.32 8.62 -31.95
N HIS A 137 -17.08 7.96 -32.83
CA HIS A 137 -16.61 7.44 -34.13
C HIS A 137 -15.41 6.48 -34.06
N VAL A 138 -15.23 5.76 -32.96
CA VAL A 138 -14.17 4.77 -32.82
C VAL A 138 -14.46 3.51 -33.65
N ASN A 139 -13.43 2.95 -34.28
CA ASN A 139 -13.53 1.66 -34.95
C ASN A 139 -13.05 0.52 -34.03
N LEU A 140 -13.95 -0.35 -33.57
CA LEU A 140 -13.64 -1.58 -32.81
C LEU A 140 -13.86 -2.85 -33.63
N GLN A 141 -13.94 -2.74 -34.96
CA GLN A 141 -14.23 -3.89 -35.83
C GLN A 141 -13.28 -5.06 -35.55
N GLY A 142 -13.84 -6.24 -35.26
CA GLY A 142 -13.06 -7.44 -35.01
C GLY A 142 -12.19 -7.42 -33.74
N ALA A 143 -12.33 -6.41 -32.87
CA ALA A 143 -11.62 -6.33 -31.60
C ALA A 143 -12.18 -7.32 -30.57
N ASN A 144 -11.35 -7.69 -29.60
CA ASN A 144 -11.77 -8.47 -28.45
C ASN A 144 -12.02 -7.56 -27.24
N CYS A 145 -13.29 -7.32 -26.90
CA CYS A 145 -13.71 -6.53 -25.75
C CYS A 145 -14.30 -7.42 -24.64
N ASP A 146 -13.85 -8.66 -24.53
CA ASP A 146 -14.35 -9.58 -23.52
C ASP A 146 -14.07 -9.04 -22.12
N ARG A 147 -15.09 -9.11 -21.27
CA ARG A 147 -15.04 -8.73 -19.84
C ARG A 147 -14.64 -7.27 -19.59
N THR A 148 -14.75 -6.38 -20.59
CA THR A 148 -14.51 -4.94 -20.40
C THR A 148 -15.66 -4.26 -19.69
N ASN A 149 -15.39 -3.11 -19.09
CA ASN A 149 -16.40 -2.30 -18.42
C ASN A 149 -16.86 -1.14 -19.32
N PHE A 150 -18.03 -1.29 -19.95
CA PHE A 150 -18.65 -0.26 -20.80
C PHE A 150 -19.77 0.52 -20.08
N ARG A 151 -19.94 0.33 -18.77
CA ARG A 151 -21.00 1.02 -18.00
C ARG A 151 -20.93 2.53 -18.19
N GLY A 152 -22.06 3.13 -18.55
CA GLY A 152 -22.22 4.56 -18.75
C GLY A 152 -21.64 5.14 -20.04
N LEU A 153 -21.01 4.34 -20.91
CA LEU A 153 -20.40 4.85 -22.13
C LEU A 153 -21.43 5.08 -23.24
N ASP A 154 -21.17 6.09 -24.08
CA ASP A 154 -21.90 6.32 -25.32
C ASP A 154 -21.14 5.71 -26.50
N LEU A 155 -21.59 4.53 -26.94
CA LEU A 155 -21.02 3.78 -28.06
C LEU A 155 -21.83 3.98 -29.34
N SER A 156 -22.81 4.89 -29.37
CA SER A 156 -23.77 5.02 -30.48
C SER A 156 -23.14 5.20 -31.86
N THR A 157 -21.93 5.76 -31.92
CA THR A 157 -21.16 6.01 -33.15
C THR A 157 -19.99 5.03 -33.35
N VAL A 158 -19.83 4.06 -32.45
CA VAL A 158 -18.73 3.10 -32.47
C VAL A 158 -19.04 1.97 -33.45
N ASN A 159 -18.06 1.59 -34.27
CA ASN A 159 -18.18 0.41 -35.11
C ASN A 159 -17.86 -0.86 -34.30
N LEU A 160 -18.90 -1.63 -33.92
CA LEU A 160 -18.79 -2.90 -33.19
C LEU A 160 -18.91 -4.14 -34.10
N THR A 161 -18.73 -3.98 -35.43
CA THR A 161 -18.87 -5.10 -36.37
C THR A 161 -17.88 -6.22 -36.04
N ASN A 162 -18.38 -7.43 -35.80
CA ASN A 162 -17.57 -8.60 -35.42
C ASN A 162 -16.72 -8.41 -34.14
N THR A 163 -17.08 -7.48 -33.25
CA THR A 163 -16.41 -7.31 -31.95
C THR A 163 -16.87 -8.39 -30.98
N SER A 164 -15.94 -9.02 -30.26
CA SER A 164 -16.28 -9.94 -29.16
C SER A 164 -16.68 -9.16 -27.92
N LEU A 165 -17.85 -9.43 -27.36
CA LEU A 165 -18.43 -8.74 -26.20
C LEU A 165 -18.72 -9.72 -25.04
N LYS A 166 -18.02 -10.85 -24.97
CA LYS A 166 -18.35 -11.91 -24.03
C LYS A 166 -18.00 -11.49 -22.60
N GLY A 167 -18.97 -11.58 -21.72
CA GLY A 167 -18.89 -11.11 -20.34
C GLY A 167 -18.68 -9.60 -20.20
N LEU A 168 -18.89 -8.82 -21.27
CA LEU A 168 -18.87 -7.36 -21.25
C LEU A 168 -19.81 -6.84 -20.16
N LEU A 169 -19.39 -5.84 -19.39
CA LEU A 169 -20.28 -5.18 -18.43
C LEU A 169 -20.90 -3.94 -19.05
N TYR A 170 -22.22 -3.82 -18.94
CA TYR A 170 -22.93 -2.61 -19.33
C TYR A 170 -24.02 -2.27 -18.31
N ASP A 171 -24.55 -1.06 -18.37
CA ASP A 171 -25.67 -0.62 -17.53
C ASP A 171 -26.76 0.05 -18.39
N LEU A 172 -27.85 0.45 -17.76
CA LEU A 172 -28.98 1.11 -18.44
C LEU A 172 -28.63 2.47 -19.07
N LYS A 173 -27.47 3.06 -18.72
CA LYS A 173 -26.99 4.32 -19.30
C LYS A 173 -26.10 4.09 -20.53
N THR A 174 -25.60 2.87 -20.69
CA THR A 174 -24.73 2.49 -21.80
C THR A 174 -25.54 2.53 -23.08
N LYS A 175 -25.06 3.27 -24.07
CA LYS A 175 -25.72 3.37 -25.39
C LYS A 175 -24.94 2.55 -26.40
N PHE A 176 -25.60 1.61 -27.05
CA PHE A 176 -25.00 0.81 -28.11
C PHE A 176 -25.44 1.31 -29.50
N PRO A 177 -24.65 1.04 -30.55
CA PRO A 177 -25.13 1.11 -31.93
C PRO A 177 -26.38 0.22 -32.11
N PRO A 178 -27.27 0.57 -33.07
CA PRO A 178 -28.42 -0.29 -33.40
C PRO A 178 -27.99 -1.72 -33.74
N ASN A 179 -28.82 -2.70 -33.36
CA ASN A 179 -28.62 -4.14 -33.63
C ASN A 179 -27.36 -4.78 -33.00
N THR A 180 -26.75 -4.15 -31.99
CA THR A 180 -25.66 -4.78 -31.23
C THR A 180 -26.19 -5.99 -30.47
N SER A 181 -25.58 -7.16 -30.67
CA SER A 181 -25.90 -8.37 -29.88
C SER A 181 -25.24 -8.28 -28.50
N LEU A 182 -26.03 -8.54 -27.46
CA LEU A 182 -25.60 -8.50 -26.05
C LEU A 182 -25.86 -9.82 -25.32
N GLU A 183 -26.07 -10.92 -26.05
CA GLU A 183 -26.44 -12.22 -25.49
C GLU A 183 -25.44 -12.72 -24.43
N ASP A 184 -24.14 -12.52 -24.69
CA ASP A 184 -23.06 -12.93 -23.78
C ASP A 184 -22.59 -11.80 -22.84
N ALA A 185 -23.22 -10.62 -22.88
CA ALA A 185 -22.86 -9.47 -22.05
C ALA A 185 -23.68 -9.43 -20.75
N TYR A 186 -23.09 -8.90 -19.68
CA TYR A 186 -23.70 -8.80 -18.36
C TYR A 186 -24.26 -7.40 -18.11
N LEU A 187 -25.59 -7.33 -17.97
CA LEU A 187 -26.27 -6.13 -17.50
C LEU A 187 -26.05 -5.96 -15.99
N ILE A 188 -25.44 -4.84 -15.62
CA ILE A 188 -25.19 -4.42 -14.25
C ILE A 188 -26.23 -3.37 -13.87
N CYS A 189 -27.35 -3.81 -13.33
CA CYS A 189 -28.40 -2.96 -12.78
C CYS A 189 -29.09 -3.63 -11.58
N ALA A 190 -30.00 -2.88 -10.95
CA ALA A 190 -30.86 -3.43 -9.91
C ALA A 190 -31.68 -4.62 -10.44
N GLY A 191 -31.82 -5.67 -9.64
CA GLY A 191 -32.59 -6.87 -9.98
C GLY A 191 -31.96 -7.76 -11.05
N THR A 192 -30.68 -7.56 -11.40
CA THR A 192 -30.03 -8.41 -12.41
C THR A 192 -29.87 -9.84 -11.91
N ILE A 193 -29.78 -10.81 -12.82
CA ILE A 193 -29.56 -12.23 -12.50
C ILE A 193 -28.23 -12.66 -13.12
N LEU A 194 -27.24 -12.88 -12.27
CA LEU A 194 -25.86 -13.28 -12.64
C LEU A 194 -25.38 -14.47 -11.82
N ASN A 195 -26.28 -15.41 -11.54
CA ASN A 195 -25.96 -16.63 -10.81
C ASN A 195 -24.81 -17.39 -11.52
N GLU A 196 -23.86 -17.88 -10.71
CA GLU A 196 -22.69 -18.68 -11.11
C GLU A 196 -21.69 -18.00 -12.06
N GLN A 197 -21.92 -16.72 -12.41
CA GLN A 197 -21.08 -16.00 -13.35
C GLN A 197 -19.68 -15.71 -12.80
N ASN A 198 -18.72 -15.58 -13.71
CA ASN A 198 -17.33 -15.29 -13.39
C ASN A 198 -16.98 -13.82 -13.58
N LEU A 199 -17.01 -13.07 -12.47
CA LEU A 199 -16.63 -11.67 -12.37
C LEU A 199 -15.36 -11.48 -11.51
N VAL A 200 -14.47 -12.47 -11.50
CA VAL A 200 -13.18 -12.40 -10.81
C VAL A 200 -12.36 -11.24 -11.40
N ARG A 201 -11.77 -10.41 -10.52
CA ARG A 201 -10.99 -9.20 -10.86
C ARG A 201 -11.74 -8.11 -11.62
N THR A 202 -13.06 -8.15 -11.61
CA THR A 202 -13.86 -7.18 -12.36
C THR A 202 -14.03 -5.86 -11.60
N ASN A 203 -14.02 -4.73 -12.31
CA ASN A 203 -14.29 -3.42 -11.73
C ASN A 203 -15.80 -3.10 -11.72
N LEU A 204 -16.41 -3.32 -10.56
CA LEU A 204 -17.81 -3.03 -10.22
C LEU A 204 -17.92 -1.85 -9.24
N GLN A 205 -16.94 -0.94 -9.24
CA GLN A 205 -17.01 0.28 -8.45
C GLN A 205 -18.29 1.05 -8.80
N ASP A 206 -18.96 1.58 -7.76
CA ASP A 206 -20.22 2.33 -7.84
C ASP A 206 -21.36 1.55 -8.56
N ALA A 207 -21.25 0.22 -8.71
CA ALA A 207 -22.27 -0.59 -9.38
C ALA A 207 -23.59 -0.57 -8.61
N VAL A 208 -24.70 -0.49 -9.36
CA VAL A 208 -26.05 -0.59 -8.81
C VAL A 208 -26.54 -2.01 -9.03
N LEU A 209 -26.54 -2.80 -7.95
CA LEU A 209 -26.87 -4.23 -7.94
C LEU A 209 -27.91 -4.56 -6.85
N CYS A 210 -28.69 -3.58 -6.38
CA CYS A 210 -29.68 -3.84 -5.34
C CYS A 210 -30.74 -4.85 -5.82
N TYR A 211 -31.14 -5.75 -4.92
CA TYR A 211 -32.11 -6.81 -5.16
C TYR A 211 -31.74 -7.79 -6.29
N SER A 212 -30.45 -7.85 -6.67
CA SER A 212 -29.97 -8.77 -7.73
C SER A 212 -29.81 -10.19 -7.21
N GLU A 213 -29.94 -11.18 -8.10
CA GLU A 213 -29.59 -12.58 -7.84
C GLU A 213 -28.16 -12.85 -8.34
N LEU A 214 -27.27 -13.16 -7.39
CA LEU A 214 -25.84 -13.36 -7.59
C LEU A 214 -25.38 -14.64 -6.86
N ILE A 215 -26.23 -15.67 -6.88
CA ILE A 215 -26.00 -16.95 -6.20
C ILE A 215 -24.75 -17.62 -6.80
N ASN A 216 -23.85 -18.11 -5.95
CA ASN A 216 -22.58 -18.75 -6.34
C ASN A 216 -21.70 -17.92 -7.29
N ILE A 217 -21.91 -16.60 -7.35
CA ILE A 217 -21.13 -15.73 -8.21
C ILE A 217 -19.65 -15.72 -7.79
N LYS A 218 -18.74 -15.64 -8.76
CA LYS A 218 -17.30 -15.54 -8.50
C LYS A 218 -16.88 -14.09 -8.62
N LEU A 219 -16.64 -13.44 -7.49
CA LEU A 219 -16.25 -12.04 -7.32
C LEU A 219 -14.88 -11.89 -6.62
N ALA A 220 -14.07 -12.94 -6.57
CA ALA A 220 -12.75 -12.86 -5.95
C ALA A 220 -11.93 -11.75 -6.60
N TYR A 221 -11.24 -10.95 -5.78
CA TYR A 221 -10.46 -9.78 -6.21
C TYR A 221 -11.27 -8.67 -6.92
N ALA A 222 -12.61 -8.73 -6.95
CA ALA A 222 -13.41 -7.69 -7.60
C ALA A 222 -13.34 -6.36 -6.83
N ASN A 223 -13.34 -5.25 -7.56
CA ASN A 223 -13.51 -3.92 -6.99
C ASN A 223 -14.99 -3.58 -6.93
N LEU A 224 -15.57 -3.52 -5.72
CA LEU A 224 -16.97 -3.20 -5.43
C LEU A 224 -17.08 -1.97 -4.52
N ILE A 225 -16.07 -1.08 -4.54
CA ILE A 225 -16.07 0.14 -3.74
C ILE A 225 -17.36 0.92 -4.02
N LYS A 226 -18.06 1.33 -2.95
CA LYS A 226 -19.34 2.07 -3.01
C LYS A 226 -20.46 1.38 -3.79
N ALA A 227 -20.33 0.10 -4.14
CA ALA A 227 -21.40 -0.62 -4.82
C ALA A 227 -22.66 -0.68 -3.95
N ASN A 228 -23.82 -0.59 -4.58
CA ASN A 228 -25.12 -0.76 -3.93
C ASN A 228 -25.63 -2.18 -4.16
N LEU A 229 -25.49 -3.02 -3.15
CA LEU A 229 -25.90 -4.43 -3.09
C LEU A 229 -27.08 -4.66 -2.13
N LYS A 230 -27.81 -3.59 -1.78
CA LYS A 230 -28.95 -3.68 -0.84
C LYS A 230 -29.92 -4.78 -1.27
N GLY A 231 -30.22 -5.71 -0.38
CA GLY A 231 -31.17 -6.80 -0.61
C GLY A 231 -30.75 -7.82 -1.68
N ALA A 232 -29.50 -7.77 -2.17
CA ALA A 232 -29.02 -8.73 -3.15
C ALA A 232 -28.85 -10.13 -2.53
N ILE A 233 -28.98 -11.16 -3.36
CA ILE A 233 -28.84 -12.56 -2.97
C ILE A 233 -27.49 -13.09 -3.44
N LEU A 234 -26.53 -13.19 -2.53
CA LEU A 234 -25.15 -13.66 -2.76
C LEU A 234 -24.87 -15.00 -2.06
N ASN A 235 -25.87 -15.88 -1.98
CA ASN A 235 -25.72 -17.19 -1.35
C ASN A 235 -24.57 -17.97 -2.01
N GLY A 236 -23.61 -18.44 -1.23
CA GLY A 236 -22.46 -19.20 -1.73
C GLY A 236 -21.48 -18.38 -2.59
N ALA A 237 -21.62 -17.05 -2.67
CA ALA A 237 -20.73 -16.21 -3.45
C ALA A 237 -19.29 -16.28 -2.95
N ASN A 238 -18.33 -16.20 -3.88
CA ASN A 238 -16.91 -16.09 -3.55
C ASN A 238 -16.46 -14.63 -3.75
N LEU A 239 -16.25 -13.92 -2.65
CA LEU A 239 -15.75 -12.54 -2.59
C LEU A 239 -14.35 -12.44 -1.97
N LYS A 240 -13.58 -13.53 -1.94
CA LYS A 240 -12.23 -13.54 -1.35
C LYS A 240 -11.37 -12.40 -1.91
N TYR A 241 -10.72 -11.62 -1.04
CA TYR A 241 -9.91 -10.45 -1.41
C TYR A 241 -10.66 -9.32 -2.14
N ALA A 242 -12.00 -9.33 -2.21
CA ALA A 242 -12.74 -8.26 -2.86
C ALA A 242 -12.63 -6.95 -2.06
N ASN A 243 -12.85 -5.83 -2.75
CA ASN A 243 -12.90 -4.52 -2.11
C ASN A 243 -14.33 -3.98 -2.08
N LEU A 244 -14.97 -4.02 -0.92
CA LEU A 244 -16.34 -3.56 -0.64
C LEU A 244 -16.34 -2.29 0.23
N LYS A 245 -15.26 -1.51 0.22
CA LYS A 245 -15.17 -0.28 1.00
C LYS A 245 -16.33 0.68 0.67
N ASN A 246 -17.00 1.19 1.70
CA ASN A 246 -18.19 2.04 1.63
C ASN A 246 -19.38 1.42 0.86
N ALA A 247 -19.42 0.10 0.64
CA ALA A 247 -20.52 -0.54 -0.08
C ALA A 247 -21.80 -0.57 0.78
N ASN A 248 -22.96 -0.50 0.12
CA ASN A 248 -24.26 -0.69 0.75
C ASN A 248 -24.69 -2.16 0.61
N LEU A 249 -24.61 -2.91 1.70
CA LEU A 249 -24.94 -4.32 1.83
C LEU A 249 -26.17 -4.54 2.73
N ASN A 250 -27.02 -3.52 2.91
CA ASN A 250 -28.21 -3.62 3.77
C ASN A 250 -29.09 -4.79 3.34
N TYR A 251 -29.51 -5.64 4.28
CA TYR A 251 -30.38 -6.80 4.03
C TYR A 251 -29.85 -7.78 2.97
N VAL A 252 -28.55 -7.76 2.68
CA VAL A 252 -27.94 -8.70 1.73
C VAL A 252 -28.00 -10.12 2.28
N ASN A 253 -28.21 -11.10 1.41
CA ASN A 253 -28.07 -12.51 1.80
C ASN A 253 -26.71 -13.04 1.37
N LEU A 254 -25.81 -13.26 2.33
CA LEU A 254 -24.45 -13.77 2.15
C LEU A 254 -24.30 -15.18 2.75
N LYS A 255 -25.40 -15.92 2.92
CA LYS A 255 -25.39 -17.26 3.48
C LYS A 255 -24.39 -18.16 2.75
N ASN A 256 -23.52 -18.84 3.50
CA ASN A 256 -22.44 -19.71 2.98
C ASN A 256 -21.42 -18.99 2.06
N ALA A 257 -21.40 -17.66 2.00
CA ALA A 257 -20.45 -16.93 1.17
C ALA A 257 -19.03 -16.92 1.77
N ASN A 258 -18.03 -16.79 0.92
CA ASN A 258 -16.64 -16.62 1.32
C ASN A 258 -16.18 -15.16 1.13
N LEU A 259 -15.95 -14.45 2.24
CA LEU A 259 -15.47 -13.07 2.27
C LEU A 259 -14.06 -12.98 2.87
N GLU A 260 -13.33 -14.08 3.01
CA GLU A 260 -11.98 -14.06 3.61
C GLU A 260 -11.10 -12.94 3.00
N ARG A 261 -10.49 -12.12 3.86
CA ARG A 261 -9.64 -10.97 3.48
C ARG A 261 -10.33 -9.89 2.64
N THR A 262 -11.65 -9.76 2.73
CA THR A 262 -12.39 -8.67 2.07
C THR A 262 -12.21 -7.34 2.82
N ASN A 263 -12.05 -6.25 2.07
CA ASN A 263 -12.12 -4.90 2.64
C ASN A 263 -13.59 -4.46 2.74
N LEU A 264 -14.11 -4.35 3.97
CA LEU A 264 -15.48 -3.92 4.29
C LEU A 264 -15.49 -2.59 5.05
N VAL A 265 -14.43 -1.80 4.95
CA VAL A 265 -14.32 -0.52 5.68
C VAL A 265 -15.51 0.37 5.34
N ASN A 266 -16.20 0.86 6.37
CA ASN A 266 -17.43 1.67 6.27
C ASN A 266 -18.58 1.04 5.47
N ALA A 267 -18.54 -0.27 5.22
CA ALA A 267 -19.63 -0.95 4.54
C ALA A 267 -20.87 -1.03 5.45
N ASN A 268 -22.05 -0.87 4.88
CA ASN A 268 -23.30 -0.98 5.64
C ASN A 268 -23.92 -2.37 5.43
N LEU A 269 -23.74 -3.28 6.38
CA LEU A 269 -24.30 -4.63 6.38
C LEU A 269 -25.55 -4.75 7.28
N GLN A 270 -26.23 -3.66 7.64
CA GLN A 270 -27.35 -3.75 8.57
C GLN A 270 -28.43 -4.71 8.07
N GLY A 271 -28.87 -5.62 8.95
CA GLY A 271 -29.88 -6.63 8.61
C GLY A 271 -29.42 -7.72 7.65
N ALA A 272 -28.13 -7.81 7.34
CA ALA A 272 -27.60 -8.85 6.45
C ALA A 272 -27.70 -10.25 7.07
N ILE A 273 -27.90 -11.25 6.20
CA ILE A 273 -27.85 -12.68 6.56
C ILE A 273 -26.43 -13.18 6.27
N LEU A 274 -25.66 -13.46 7.32
CA LEU A 274 -24.25 -13.92 7.26
C LEU A 274 -24.10 -15.36 7.76
N GLU A 275 -25.18 -16.16 7.71
CA GLU A 275 -25.18 -17.54 8.21
C GLU A 275 -24.09 -18.38 7.52
N ASN A 276 -23.21 -19.00 8.32
CA ASN A 276 -22.05 -19.77 7.85
C ASN A 276 -21.12 -19.02 6.89
N THR A 277 -21.10 -17.68 6.93
CA THR A 277 -20.19 -16.87 6.12
C THR A 277 -18.77 -16.90 6.69
N ASN A 278 -17.77 -16.94 5.81
CA ASN A 278 -16.37 -16.79 6.19
C ASN A 278 -15.96 -15.30 6.13
N LEU A 279 -15.82 -14.63 7.28
CA LEU A 279 -15.32 -13.26 7.40
C LEU A 279 -13.88 -13.17 7.92
N ARG A 280 -13.11 -14.27 7.89
CA ARG A 280 -11.76 -14.27 8.45
C ARG A 280 -10.87 -13.21 7.80
N PHE A 281 -10.07 -12.52 8.62
CA PHE A 281 -9.14 -11.49 8.16
C PHE A 281 -9.79 -10.28 7.45
N CYS A 282 -11.10 -10.09 7.58
CA CYS A 282 -11.78 -8.94 6.99
C CYS A 282 -11.43 -7.64 7.71
N ASP A 283 -11.40 -6.54 6.97
CA ASP A 283 -11.35 -5.20 7.54
C ASP A 283 -12.76 -4.63 7.67
N LEU A 284 -13.30 -4.61 8.88
CA LEU A 284 -14.65 -4.15 9.25
C LEU A 284 -14.64 -2.78 9.95
N ARG A 285 -13.55 -2.01 9.88
CA ARG A 285 -13.49 -0.68 10.51
C ARG A 285 -14.61 0.22 9.98
N GLY A 286 -15.40 0.80 10.89
CA GLY A 286 -16.56 1.62 10.55
C GLY A 286 -17.73 0.86 9.90
N ALA A 287 -17.64 -0.46 9.74
CA ALA A 287 -18.72 -1.25 9.16
C ALA A 287 -19.92 -1.33 10.12
N ASN A 288 -21.13 -1.29 9.56
CA ASN A 288 -22.36 -1.45 10.34
C ASN A 288 -22.92 -2.86 10.17
N LEU A 289 -22.79 -3.71 11.20
CA LEU A 289 -23.36 -5.06 11.26
C LEU A 289 -24.57 -5.14 12.20
N LYS A 290 -25.23 -4.01 12.51
CA LYS A 290 -26.43 -4.02 13.34
C LYS A 290 -27.50 -4.96 12.76
N ASP A 291 -28.21 -5.68 13.62
CA ASP A 291 -29.31 -6.58 13.24
C ASP A 291 -28.91 -7.71 12.26
N THR A 292 -27.61 -8.03 12.15
CA THR A 292 -27.14 -9.13 11.29
C THR A 292 -27.36 -10.50 11.92
N ASN A 293 -27.64 -11.51 11.08
CA ASN A 293 -27.63 -12.91 11.49
C ASN A 293 -26.22 -13.48 11.29
N LEU A 294 -25.48 -13.67 12.39
CA LEU A 294 -24.10 -14.18 12.41
C LEU A 294 -23.99 -15.67 12.82
N THR A 295 -25.07 -16.45 12.74
CA THR A 295 -25.04 -17.88 13.10
C THR A 295 -24.00 -18.64 12.26
N GLY A 296 -23.01 -19.25 12.92
CA GLY A 296 -21.95 -20.00 12.24
C GLY A 296 -20.92 -19.14 11.48
N THR A 297 -20.99 -17.81 11.57
CA THR A 297 -20.04 -16.92 10.90
C THR A 297 -18.66 -16.99 11.56
N SER A 298 -17.59 -17.08 10.76
CA SER A 298 -16.22 -17.00 11.27
C SER A 298 -15.73 -15.55 11.30
N LEU A 299 -15.58 -14.98 12.49
CA LEU A 299 -15.06 -13.62 12.74
C LEU A 299 -13.58 -13.60 13.18
N LYS A 300 -12.83 -14.68 12.90
CA LYS A 300 -11.43 -14.77 13.36
C LYS A 300 -10.56 -13.76 12.64
N GLU A 301 -9.72 -13.07 13.40
CA GLU A 301 -8.68 -12.16 12.90
C GLU A 301 -9.23 -10.98 12.09
N ILE A 302 -10.51 -10.60 12.32
CA ILE A 302 -11.09 -9.39 11.73
C ILE A 302 -10.47 -8.14 12.35
N ILE A 303 -10.44 -7.04 11.60
CA ILE A 303 -10.05 -5.72 12.10
C ILE A 303 -11.30 -4.87 12.28
N TYR A 304 -11.50 -4.26 13.44
CA TYR A 304 -12.64 -3.37 13.71
C TYR A 304 -12.18 -2.14 14.51
N ASN A 305 -13.00 -1.10 14.62
CA ASN A 305 -12.70 0.09 15.42
C ASN A 305 -13.93 0.57 16.21
N ASN A 306 -13.81 1.69 16.89
CA ASN A 306 -14.90 2.32 17.66
C ASN A 306 -16.11 2.77 16.81
N GLN A 307 -15.98 2.82 15.48
CA GLN A 307 -17.10 3.11 14.58
C GLN A 307 -17.78 1.85 14.05
N SER A 308 -17.16 0.67 14.24
CA SER A 308 -17.77 -0.61 13.86
C SER A 308 -18.94 -0.92 14.78
N VAL A 309 -20.08 -1.33 14.20
CA VAL A 309 -21.29 -1.68 14.95
C VAL A 309 -21.53 -3.17 14.82
N PHE A 310 -21.62 -3.89 15.94
CA PHE A 310 -21.93 -5.32 15.99
C PHE A 310 -23.29 -5.56 16.66
N PRO A 311 -23.97 -6.69 16.38
CA PRO A 311 -25.12 -7.09 17.17
C PRO A 311 -24.69 -7.48 18.60
N ASN A 312 -25.65 -7.49 19.53
CA ASN A 312 -25.38 -7.79 20.94
C ASN A 312 -24.90 -9.24 21.12
N GLY A 313 -23.98 -9.47 22.07
CA GLY A 313 -23.55 -10.81 22.47
C GLY A 313 -22.54 -11.48 21.53
N ILE A 314 -21.91 -10.72 20.62
CA ILE A 314 -20.88 -11.26 19.72
C ILE A 314 -19.55 -11.43 20.46
N ASN A 315 -18.90 -12.58 20.21
CA ASN A 315 -17.56 -12.87 20.67
C ASN A 315 -16.53 -12.27 19.70
N LEU A 316 -15.69 -11.37 20.21
CA LEU A 316 -14.62 -10.70 19.47
C LEU A 316 -13.23 -11.04 20.02
N ASN A 317 -13.07 -12.13 20.77
CA ASN A 317 -11.80 -12.50 21.41
C ASN A 317 -10.67 -12.78 20.42
N GLU A 318 -11.01 -13.22 19.20
CA GLU A 318 -10.04 -13.47 18.12
C GLU A 318 -10.00 -12.29 17.11
N ALA A 319 -10.62 -11.15 17.43
CA ALA A 319 -10.64 -9.96 16.58
C ALA A 319 -9.62 -8.91 17.03
N TYR A 320 -9.13 -8.12 16.09
CA TYR A 320 -8.19 -7.03 16.31
C TYR A 320 -8.92 -5.68 16.39
N PHE A 321 -8.87 -5.03 17.55
CA PHE A 321 -9.40 -3.68 17.74
C PHE A 321 -8.39 -2.61 17.33
N SER A 322 -8.80 -1.69 16.46
CA SER A 322 -8.02 -0.55 15.99
C SER A 322 -8.46 0.73 16.71
N ARG A 323 -7.58 1.30 17.55
CA ARG A 323 -7.83 2.54 18.32
C ARG A 323 -7.85 3.81 17.47
N LYS A 324 -7.50 3.73 16.18
CA LYS A 324 -7.44 4.89 15.28
C LYS A 324 -8.63 4.88 14.31
N ASN A 325 -9.31 6.03 14.20
CA ASN A 325 -10.24 6.34 13.09
C ASN A 325 -9.49 6.59 11.77
N THR A 326 -8.44 5.82 11.50
CA THR A 326 -7.57 6.04 10.36
C THR A 326 -8.22 5.52 9.09
N ASN A 327 -8.92 6.43 8.41
CA ASN A 327 -8.95 6.43 6.95
C ASN A 327 -7.50 6.21 6.48
N TYR A 328 -7.24 5.03 5.92
CA TYR A 328 -5.95 4.68 5.30
C TYR A 328 -5.57 5.61 4.12
N LEU A 329 -6.38 6.63 3.80
CA LEU A 329 -6.14 7.63 2.76
C LEU A 329 -5.86 9.05 3.31
N ALA A 330 -5.87 9.26 4.64
CA ALA A 330 -5.60 10.58 5.24
C ALA A 330 -4.24 10.70 5.97
N GLN A 331 -3.42 9.65 5.97
CA GLN A 331 -2.08 9.64 6.58
C GLN A 331 -0.93 9.80 5.58
N LEU A 332 -1.18 10.45 4.44
CA LEU A 332 -0.11 10.82 3.49
C LEU A 332 0.64 12.11 3.85
N ASN A 333 0.48 12.64 5.07
CA ASN A 333 1.34 13.72 5.59
C ASN A 333 1.82 13.35 7.03
N SER A 334 2.90 12.56 7.08
CA SER A 334 4.00 12.40 8.09
C SER A 334 3.91 13.05 9.50
N PRO A 335 4.70 12.61 10.51
CA PRO A 335 4.85 11.26 11.10
C PRO A 335 4.85 11.31 12.66
N VAL A 336 4.12 10.44 13.36
CA VAL A 336 4.52 9.90 14.69
C VAL A 336 3.77 8.58 14.89
N ILE A 337 4.51 7.48 15.10
CA ILE A 337 3.95 6.18 15.49
C ILE A 337 3.44 6.29 16.92
N LYS A 338 2.13 6.51 17.11
CA LYS A 338 1.50 6.50 18.44
C LYS A 338 1.15 5.11 19.01
N ASP A 339 1.48 4.02 18.30
CA ASP A 339 1.23 2.66 18.78
C ASP A 339 2.41 1.76 18.38
N LYS A 340 3.28 1.46 19.35
CA LYS A 340 4.59 0.82 19.17
C LYS A 340 4.62 -0.63 19.64
N SER A 341 3.53 -1.12 20.24
CA SER A 341 3.43 -2.49 20.75
C SER A 341 3.76 -3.58 19.71
N PRO A 342 3.39 -3.44 18.42
CA PRO A 342 3.77 -4.41 17.39
C PRO A 342 5.28 -4.47 17.10
N LEU A 343 5.96 -3.33 17.26
CA LEU A 343 7.41 -3.23 17.13
C LEU A 343 8.13 -3.80 18.34
N ILE A 344 7.56 -3.66 19.54
CA ILE A 344 8.11 -4.28 20.75
C ILE A 344 7.95 -5.79 20.75
N GLU A 345 6.84 -6.31 20.24
CA GLU A 345 6.69 -7.76 20.04
C GLU A 345 7.71 -8.30 19.03
N ALA A 346 8.08 -7.49 18.03
CA ALA A 346 9.11 -7.80 17.07
C ALA A 346 10.53 -7.73 17.68
N LEU A 347 10.81 -6.69 18.48
CA LEU A 347 12.07 -6.52 19.22
C LEU A 347 12.28 -7.62 20.27
N LYS A 348 11.21 -8.11 20.92
CA LYS A 348 11.24 -9.26 21.85
C LYS A 348 11.75 -10.56 21.21
N ARG A 349 11.70 -10.69 19.87
CA ARG A 349 12.22 -11.85 19.13
C ARG A 349 13.70 -11.73 18.80
N ILE A 350 14.29 -10.54 18.97
CA ILE A 350 15.72 -10.29 18.78
C ILE A 350 16.46 -10.80 20.01
N GLN A 351 17.35 -11.77 19.82
CA GLN A 351 18.24 -12.20 20.88
C GLN A 351 19.33 -11.14 21.08
N PHE A 352 19.20 -10.32 22.12
CA PHE A 352 20.32 -9.46 22.53
C PHE A 352 21.40 -10.30 23.21
N GLU A 353 22.65 -10.06 22.82
CA GLU A 353 23.80 -10.62 23.51
C GLU A 353 23.95 -9.94 24.88
N GLY A 354 23.83 -10.72 25.95
CA GLY A 354 23.89 -10.23 27.33
C GLY A 354 22.87 -10.94 28.22
N GLU A 355 23.16 -11.05 29.51
CA GLU A 355 22.16 -11.53 30.47
C GLU A 355 21.32 -10.34 30.94
N PHE A 356 19.99 -10.50 31.00
CA PHE A 356 19.07 -9.46 31.45
C PHE A 356 18.38 -9.86 32.75
N TYR A 357 18.01 -8.87 33.55
CA TYR A 357 17.03 -9.08 34.60
C TYR A 357 15.64 -9.29 33.98
N PRO A 358 14.77 -10.13 34.59
CA PRO A 358 13.38 -10.26 34.18
C PRO A 358 12.70 -8.88 34.15
N GLY A 359 11.81 -8.69 33.18
CA GLY A 359 10.96 -7.50 33.11
C GLY A 359 10.04 -7.37 34.32
N LEU A 360 9.61 -6.14 34.59
CA LEU A 360 8.69 -5.79 35.67
C LEU A 360 7.24 -5.83 35.19
N THR A 361 6.31 -6.06 36.10
CA THR A 361 4.88 -5.82 35.88
C THR A 361 4.57 -4.32 35.89
N ARG A 362 3.44 -3.94 35.30
CA ARG A 362 3.01 -2.54 35.26
C ARG A 362 2.86 -1.97 36.66
N GLU A 363 2.28 -2.75 37.57
CA GLU A 363 2.08 -2.38 38.97
C GLU A 363 3.42 -2.17 39.71
N GLU A 364 4.44 -2.98 39.42
CA GLU A 364 5.78 -2.80 39.99
C GLU A 364 6.45 -1.53 39.46
N ILE A 365 6.30 -1.21 38.17
CA ILE A 365 6.84 0.03 37.59
C ILE A 365 6.13 1.25 38.18
N ASP A 366 4.80 1.21 38.29
CA ASP A 366 4.01 2.30 38.88
C ASP A 366 4.44 2.57 40.33
N GLU A 367 4.63 1.53 41.14
CA GLU A 367 5.08 1.68 42.53
C GLU A 367 6.50 2.24 42.63
N ILE A 368 7.41 1.83 41.74
CA ILE A 368 8.80 2.31 41.70
C ILE A 368 8.86 3.78 41.22
N THR A 369 8.00 4.18 40.30
CA THR A 369 8.02 5.50 39.64
C THR A 369 7.08 6.54 40.24
N LYS A 370 6.27 6.18 41.25
CA LYS A 370 5.22 7.03 41.85
C LYS A 370 5.66 8.42 42.32
N ASP A 371 6.92 8.56 42.74
CA ASP A 371 7.46 9.79 43.33
C ASP A 371 8.20 10.67 42.30
N LEU A 372 8.28 10.24 41.03
CA LEU A 372 8.91 11.01 39.97
C LEU A 372 8.08 12.25 39.60
N PRO A 373 8.72 13.40 39.31
CA PRO A 373 8.03 14.66 39.03
C PRO A 373 7.44 14.74 37.61
N PHE A 374 7.36 13.62 36.88
CA PHE A 374 6.89 13.55 35.51
C PHE A 374 6.13 12.24 35.26
N THR A 375 5.28 12.24 34.24
CA THR A 375 4.59 11.04 33.78
C THR A 375 5.58 10.10 33.10
N PHE A 376 5.60 8.83 33.52
CA PHE A 376 6.41 7.80 32.88
C PHE A 376 5.80 7.49 31.49
N PRO A 377 6.52 7.72 30.38
CA PRO A 377 5.98 7.49 29.04
C PRO A 377 5.82 6.00 28.74
N GLU A 378 4.86 5.67 27.87
CA GLU A 378 4.56 4.28 27.47
C GLU A 378 5.80 3.52 26.97
N GLU A 379 6.68 4.18 26.23
CA GLU A 379 7.90 3.60 25.69
C GLU A 379 8.87 3.10 26.77
N LEU A 380 8.85 3.72 27.96
CA LEU A 380 9.66 3.27 29.09
C LEU A 380 9.01 2.13 29.85
N TYR A 381 7.69 2.11 29.95
CA TYR A 381 7.00 0.93 30.47
C TYR A 381 7.28 -0.28 29.60
N GLU A 382 7.12 -0.15 28.29
CA GLU A 382 7.35 -1.24 27.35
C GLU A 382 8.79 -1.77 27.41
N LEU A 383 9.78 -0.89 27.66
CA LEU A 383 11.18 -1.24 27.84
C LEU A 383 11.42 -2.01 29.16
N TYR A 384 10.91 -1.52 30.29
CA TYR A 384 11.12 -2.14 31.60
C TYR A 384 10.24 -3.37 31.86
N GLU A 385 9.10 -3.48 31.18
CA GLU A 385 8.28 -4.70 31.10
C GLU A 385 8.98 -5.80 30.29
N TRP A 386 9.84 -5.42 29.35
CA TRP A 386 10.65 -6.37 28.59
C TRP A 386 11.82 -6.89 29.42
N HIS A 387 12.68 -5.99 29.91
CA HIS A 387 13.81 -6.32 30.75
C HIS A 387 14.02 -5.24 31.80
N ASN A 388 14.34 -5.61 33.03
CA ASN A 388 14.67 -4.63 34.07
C ASN A 388 16.17 -4.36 34.12
N GLY A 389 16.76 -3.93 33.01
CA GLY A 389 18.21 -3.73 32.90
C GLY A 389 19.03 -5.00 32.68
N MET A 390 20.34 -4.82 32.47
CA MET A 390 21.32 -5.87 32.17
C MET A 390 22.02 -6.38 33.43
N LYS A 391 22.39 -7.67 33.44
CA LYS A 391 23.30 -8.27 34.40
C LYS A 391 24.73 -8.14 33.86
N GLU A 392 25.56 -7.35 34.55
CA GLU A 392 27.01 -7.14 34.32
C GLU A 392 27.53 -7.48 32.90
N PRO A 393 27.62 -6.52 31.98
CA PRO A 393 28.11 -6.78 30.63
C PRO A 393 29.61 -7.10 30.66
N ARG A 394 30.00 -8.25 30.10
CA ARG A 394 31.41 -8.69 30.03
C ARG A 394 32.10 -8.22 28.75
N GLY A 395 32.00 -6.92 28.44
CA GLY A 395 32.70 -6.30 27.32
C GLY A 395 31.84 -5.36 26.47
N TRP A 396 32.52 -4.57 25.63
CA TRP A 396 31.93 -3.49 24.83
C TRP A 396 30.90 -3.99 23.81
N ASP A 397 31.04 -5.24 23.39
CA ASP A 397 30.16 -5.90 22.41
C ASP A 397 28.81 -6.30 23.04
N GLN A 398 28.75 -6.46 24.37
CA GLN A 398 27.57 -6.85 25.14
C GLN A 398 26.77 -5.65 25.68
N CYS A 399 27.16 -4.42 25.36
CA CYS A 399 26.41 -3.23 25.78
C CYS A 399 25.08 -3.13 25.02
N PHE A 400 24.05 -2.58 25.68
CA PHE A 400 22.72 -2.42 25.10
C PHE A 400 22.73 -1.55 23.84
N VAL A 401 23.37 -0.36 23.86
CA VAL A 401 23.50 0.53 22.69
C VAL A 401 24.79 1.34 22.80
N SER A 402 25.63 1.35 21.76
CA SER A 402 26.84 2.23 21.66
C SER A 402 27.63 2.36 22.96
N SER A 403 28.16 1.24 23.47
CA SER A 403 28.88 1.10 24.76
C SER A 403 28.08 1.39 26.05
N LYS A 404 26.77 1.66 25.96
CA LYS A 404 25.90 1.91 27.12
C LYS A 404 25.14 0.67 27.56
N GLU A 405 25.07 0.46 28.86
CA GLU A 405 24.30 -0.57 29.55
C GLU A 405 22.88 -0.08 29.80
N PHE A 406 21.90 -0.96 29.66
CA PHE A 406 20.54 -0.68 30.11
C PHE A 406 20.43 -0.93 31.61
N ILE A 407 20.13 0.11 32.38
CA ILE A 407 20.22 0.10 33.85
C ILE A 407 18.89 -0.33 34.47
N ARG A 408 18.94 -0.97 35.64
CA ARG A 408 17.72 -1.33 36.39
C ARG A 408 16.92 -0.08 36.76
N LEU A 409 15.59 -0.19 36.78
CA LEU A 409 14.71 0.95 37.01
C LEU A 409 14.99 1.70 38.33
N GLN A 410 15.25 0.95 39.40
CA GLN A 410 15.55 1.53 40.73
C GLN A 410 16.88 2.31 40.72
N GLU A 411 17.90 1.80 40.03
CA GLU A 411 19.19 2.47 39.88
C GLU A 411 19.04 3.72 39.00
N ALA A 412 18.30 3.62 37.89
CA ALA A 412 17.99 4.76 37.01
C ALA A 412 17.33 5.93 37.77
N ILE A 413 16.41 5.63 38.70
CA ILE A 413 15.80 6.64 39.58
C ILE A 413 16.83 7.24 40.54
N GLN A 414 17.61 6.40 41.23
CA GLN A 414 18.65 6.88 42.15
C GLN A 414 19.66 7.79 41.43
N TYR A 415 20.05 7.47 40.20
CA TYR A 415 20.94 8.33 39.40
C TYR A 415 20.26 9.62 38.98
N THR A 416 19.00 9.55 38.55
CA THR A 416 18.21 10.73 38.18
C THR A 416 18.08 11.69 39.36
N GLU A 417 17.84 11.19 40.57
CA GLU A 417 17.77 11.97 41.82
C GLU A 417 19.15 12.49 42.26
N ALA A 418 20.19 11.65 42.23
CA ALA A 418 21.55 12.05 42.59
C ALA A 418 22.05 13.20 41.71
N LEU A 419 21.79 13.15 40.40
CA LEU A 419 22.10 14.24 39.47
C LEU A 419 21.28 15.50 39.79
N ALA A 420 19.99 15.35 40.12
CA ALA A 420 19.13 16.47 40.49
C ALA A 420 19.57 17.21 41.76
N THR A 421 20.28 16.53 42.67
CA THR A 421 20.81 17.06 43.93
C THR A 421 22.29 17.47 43.89
N SER A 422 23.01 17.15 42.81
CA SER A 422 24.44 17.45 42.68
C SER A 422 24.72 18.95 42.55
N GLU A 423 25.87 19.42 43.04
CA GLU A 423 26.33 20.83 42.87
C GLU A 423 26.50 21.25 41.39
N TYR A 424 26.43 20.29 40.46
CA TYR A 424 26.46 20.48 39.00
C TYR A 424 25.14 20.97 38.39
N ARG A 425 24.19 21.43 39.22
CA ARG A 425 22.93 22.09 38.81
C ARG A 425 23.14 23.43 38.08
N SER A 426 24.30 23.65 37.44
CA SER A 426 24.53 24.81 36.59
C SER A 426 23.68 24.64 35.32
N GLU A 427 22.60 25.41 35.22
CA GLU A 427 21.86 25.84 34.02
C GLU A 427 21.44 24.82 32.91
N TYR A 428 21.89 23.56 32.90
CA TYR A 428 21.86 22.69 31.73
C TYR A 428 21.04 21.40 31.88
N ILE A 429 20.79 20.91 33.11
CA ILE A 429 19.99 19.69 33.35
C ILE A 429 18.54 20.07 33.63
N LYS A 430 17.59 19.46 32.89
CA LYS A 430 16.15 19.77 33.01
C LYS A 430 15.41 18.76 33.91
N PRO A 431 14.29 19.17 34.56
CA PRO A 431 13.54 18.32 35.49
C PRO A 431 12.92 17.06 34.88
N ASN A 432 12.81 16.97 33.55
CA ASN A 432 12.18 15.87 32.82
C ASN A 432 13.21 14.92 32.18
N TRP A 433 14.45 14.94 32.65
CA TRP A 433 15.52 14.06 32.20
C TRP A 433 15.51 12.78 33.02
N PHE A 434 15.59 11.62 32.35
CA PHE A 434 15.58 10.30 32.99
C PHE A 434 16.72 9.43 32.46
N TYR A 435 17.45 8.78 33.37
CA TYR A 435 18.74 8.16 33.07
C TYR A 435 18.64 6.64 32.94
N ALA A 436 18.20 6.17 31.78
CA ALA A 436 17.98 4.73 31.54
C ALA A 436 19.23 3.98 31.03
N PHE A 437 20.25 4.68 30.51
CA PHE A 437 21.45 4.03 29.94
C PHE A 437 22.77 4.72 30.36
N ALA A 438 23.76 3.94 30.80
CA ALA A 438 25.05 4.44 31.31
C ALA A 438 26.24 3.63 30.80
N GLU A 439 27.43 4.23 30.81
CA GLU A 439 28.69 3.52 30.55
C GLU A 439 29.42 3.25 31.87
N GLY A 440 29.40 2.00 32.33
CA GLY A 440 30.09 1.57 33.54
C GLY A 440 29.67 2.30 34.82
N THR A 441 30.47 2.17 35.89
CA THR A 441 30.17 2.75 37.22
C THR A 441 30.54 4.22 37.36
N ASP A 442 31.29 4.79 36.40
CA ASP A 442 31.93 6.11 36.54
C ASP A 442 31.20 7.24 35.79
N ASN A 443 30.03 6.95 35.20
CA ASN A 443 29.02 7.93 34.73
C ASN A 443 29.51 9.03 33.77
N SER A 444 30.65 8.84 33.11
CA SER A 444 31.32 9.91 32.34
C SER A 444 30.63 10.21 30.99
N TYR A 445 29.74 9.32 30.52
CA TYR A 445 28.99 9.47 29.26
C TYR A 445 27.65 8.72 29.29
N ALA A 446 26.55 9.37 28.90
CA ALA A 446 25.20 8.91 29.19
C ALA A 446 24.17 8.98 28.05
N TYR A 447 23.38 7.91 27.95
CA TYR A 447 21.96 7.82 27.59
C TYR A 447 20.98 8.65 28.42
N VAL A 448 20.75 9.95 28.14
CA VAL A 448 19.69 10.70 28.85
C VAL A 448 18.41 10.77 28.03
N LEU A 449 17.28 10.36 28.63
CA LEU A 449 15.96 10.47 28.03
C LEU A 449 15.31 11.80 28.41
N VAL A 450 14.94 12.61 27.42
CA VAL A 450 14.08 13.78 27.63
C VAL A 450 12.64 13.33 27.46
N LEU A 451 11.89 13.37 28.56
CA LEU A 451 10.52 12.91 28.60
C LEU A 451 9.58 14.07 28.22
N GLY A 452 8.96 13.98 27.04
CA GLY A 452 7.83 14.83 26.64
C GLY A 452 6.48 14.14 26.91
N GLU A 453 5.36 14.84 26.67
CA GLU A 453 4.01 14.29 26.91
C GLU A 453 3.67 13.06 26.04
N GLU A 454 4.36 12.84 24.91
CA GLU A 454 4.04 11.75 23.96
C GLU A 454 5.22 10.87 23.50
N VAL A 455 6.49 11.32 23.57
CA VAL A 455 7.67 10.60 23.07
C VAL A 455 8.90 10.92 23.93
N ALA A 456 9.78 9.94 24.17
CA ALA A 456 11.06 10.14 24.84
C ALA A 456 12.19 10.31 23.82
N THR A 457 12.92 11.43 23.83
CA THR A 457 14.10 11.64 22.97
C THR A 457 15.36 11.17 23.69
N VAL A 458 16.25 10.44 23.00
CA VAL A 458 17.52 9.96 23.56
C VAL A 458 18.64 10.95 23.24
N LEU A 459 19.26 11.51 24.26
CA LEU A 459 20.36 12.45 24.16
C LEU A 459 21.67 11.78 24.58
N ASP A 460 22.73 12.01 23.82
CA ASP A 460 24.11 11.79 24.27
C ASP A 460 24.53 12.97 25.13
N PHE A 461 24.80 12.72 26.39
CA PHE A 461 25.25 13.71 27.36
C PHE A 461 26.62 13.35 27.91
N CYS A 462 27.56 14.28 27.74
CA CYS A 462 28.89 14.21 28.36
C CYS A 462 28.98 15.27 29.47
N PRO A 463 28.93 14.87 30.77
CA PRO A 463 28.98 15.80 31.90
C PRO A 463 30.27 16.62 31.96
N ASP A 464 31.40 16.04 31.54
CA ASP A 464 32.72 16.69 31.60
C ASP A 464 32.87 17.83 30.58
N SER A 465 32.18 17.73 29.44
CA SER A 465 32.25 18.72 28.35
C SER A 465 30.99 19.59 28.21
N TYR A 466 29.97 19.33 29.03
CA TYR A 466 28.63 19.94 28.93
C TYR A 466 28.01 19.86 27.53
N SER A 467 28.42 18.87 26.73
CA SER A 467 27.89 18.66 25.39
C SER A 467 26.64 17.79 25.46
N VAL A 468 25.61 18.24 24.76
CA VAL A 468 24.34 17.55 24.58
C VAL A 468 24.10 17.43 23.09
N SER A 469 23.92 16.21 22.60
CA SER A 469 23.50 15.96 21.22
C SER A 469 22.34 15.00 21.18
N VAL A 470 21.46 15.13 20.18
CA VAL A 470 20.41 14.15 19.96
C VAL A 470 21.05 12.90 19.39
N ALA A 471 21.09 11.83 20.17
CA ALA A 471 21.60 10.53 19.74
C ALA A 471 20.55 9.79 18.92
N TYR A 472 19.31 9.75 19.43
CA TYR A 472 18.18 9.12 18.76
C TYR A 472 16.89 9.91 19.02
N SER A 473 16.03 9.99 18.01
CA SER A 473 14.75 10.69 18.07
C SER A 473 13.70 9.97 18.91
N SER A 474 13.92 8.68 19.24
CA SER A 474 13.10 7.94 20.21
C SER A 474 13.84 6.73 20.80
N ILE A 475 13.36 6.21 21.95
CA ILE A 475 13.81 4.90 22.50
C ILE A 475 13.68 3.80 21.44
N THR A 476 12.61 3.86 20.66
CA THR A 476 12.37 2.96 19.54
C THR A 476 13.46 3.01 18.47
N GLN A 477 13.88 4.21 18.06
CA GLN A 477 14.93 4.37 17.06
C GLN A 477 16.28 3.87 17.60
N MET A 478 16.51 4.03 18.90
CA MET A 478 17.68 3.52 19.59
C MET A 478 17.68 1.98 19.69
N MET A 479 16.57 1.36 20.08
CA MET A 479 16.42 -0.11 20.12
C MET A 479 16.57 -0.72 18.74
N LEU A 480 16.01 -0.05 17.72
CA LEU A 480 16.23 -0.39 16.32
C LEU A 480 17.72 -0.32 16.02
N ALA A 481 18.42 0.78 16.29
CA ALA A 481 19.86 0.94 16.01
C ALA A 481 20.74 -0.22 16.51
N LYS A 482 20.45 -0.82 17.67
CA LYS A 482 21.18 -2.01 18.17
C LYS A 482 20.87 -3.30 17.40
N ALA A 483 19.65 -3.47 16.90
CA ALA A 483 19.29 -4.61 16.06
C ALA A 483 20.08 -4.68 14.74
N PHE A 484 20.76 -3.60 14.35
CA PHE A 484 21.47 -3.51 13.07
C PHE A 484 22.87 -4.10 13.12
N GLY A 485 23.08 -5.12 12.28
CA GLY A 485 24.30 -5.94 12.20
C GLY A 485 24.00 -7.44 12.22
N GLN A 486 22.81 -7.83 12.71
CA GLN A 486 22.32 -9.20 12.75
C GLN A 486 21.18 -9.42 11.74
N GLN A 487 21.08 -10.61 11.15
CA GLN A 487 19.92 -10.99 10.34
C GLN A 487 18.70 -11.06 11.25
N VAL A 488 17.72 -10.19 11.05
CA VAL A 488 16.55 -10.08 11.95
C VAL A 488 15.35 -10.83 11.40
N ASP A 489 14.61 -11.55 12.25
CA ASP A 489 13.37 -12.26 11.87
C ASP A 489 12.12 -11.52 12.36
N PHE A 490 11.47 -10.84 11.43
CA PHE A 490 10.22 -10.11 11.58
C PHE A 490 9.03 -10.83 10.94
N SER A 491 9.16 -12.12 10.63
CA SER A 491 8.11 -12.85 9.91
C SER A 491 6.77 -12.82 10.66
N GLY A 492 5.70 -12.46 9.94
CA GLY A 492 4.34 -12.33 10.43
C GLY A 492 4.11 -11.16 11.40
N ALA A 493 5.12 -10.34 11.67
CA ALA A 493 4.99 -9.19 12.55
C ALA A 493 4.09 -8.10 11.94
N ASN A 494 3.45 -7.31 12.79
CA ASN A 494 2.78 -6.09 12.35
C ASN A 494 3.75 -4.91 12.52
N LEU A 495 4.16 -4.29 11.44
CA LEU A 495 5.07 -3.15 11.38
C LEU A 495 4.41 -1.98 10.63
N ALA A 496 3.09 -1.88 10.65
CA ALA A 496 2.38 -0.86 9.90
C ALA A 496 2.72 0.56 10.39
N GLY A 497 3.08 1.45 9.47
CA GLY A 497 3.40 2.85 9.78
C GLY A 497 4.76 3.09 10.42
N VAL A 498 5.60 2.06 10.58
CA VAL A 498 6.91 2.20 11.24
C VAL A 498 7.87 3.05 10.40
N ASP A 499 8.74 3.83 11.04
CA ASP A 499 9.85 4.52 10.37
C ASP A 499 11.13 3.71 10.49
N LEU A 500 11.42 3.02 9.41
CA LEU A 500 12.63 2.27 9.15
C LEU A 500 13.50 2.99 8.11
N SER A 501 13.41 4.30 7.95
CA SER A 501 14.26 4.99 6.96
C SER A 501 15.76 4.90 7.27
N GLY A 502 16.57 4.65 6.24
CA GLY A 502 18.04 4.59 6.31
C GLY A 502 18.62 3.29 6.87
N PHE A 503 17.78 2.36 7.34
CA PHE A 503 18.22 1.20 8.09
C PHE A 503 18.74 0.02 7.23
N ASN A 504 19.70 -0.76 7.74
CA ASN A 504 20.29 -1.91 7.05
C ASN A 504 19.62 -3.26 7.40
N LEU A 505 18.61 -3.64 6.66
CA LEU A 505 17.82 -4.87 6.76
C LEU A 505 18.28 -5.98 5.79
N ARG A 506 19.56 -5.99 5.40
CA ARG A 506 20.10 -7.00 4.48
C ARG A 506 19.92 -8.42 5.04
N CYS A 507 19.44 -9.35 4.20
CA CYS A 507 19.18 -10.75 4.55
C CYS A 507 18.16 -10.98 5.70
N SER A 508 17.40 -9.96 6.11
CA SER A 508 16.38 -10.10 7.15
C SER A 508 15.14 -10.83 6.64
N LYS A 509 14.42 -11.51 7.53
CA LYS A 509 13.14 -12.16 7.22
C LYS A 509 11.98 -11.25 7.59
N LEU A 510 11.18 -10.89 6.60
CA LEU A 510 10.01 -10.00 6.65
C LEU A 510 8.79 -10.68 5.98
N SER A 511 8.79 -12.01 5.94
CA SER A 511 7.73 -12.79 5.28
C SER A 511 6.41 -12.63 6.03
N LEU A 512 5.29 -12.45 5.32
CA LEU A 512 3.93 -12.26 5.88
C LEU A 512 3.78 -11.05 6.81
N THR A 513 4.78 -10.17 6.87
CA THR A 513 4.78 -8.99 7.74
C THR A 513 3.82 -7.92 7.21
N ASN A 514 3.10 -7.25 8.10
CA ASN A 514 2.30 -6.08 7.72
C ASN A 514 3.13 -4.81 7.81
N LEU A 515 3.65 -4.30 6.70
CA LEU A 515 4.43 -3.05 6.61
C LEU A 515 3.59 -1.90 6.04
N SER A 516 2.27 -2.00 6.11
CA SER A 516 1.40 -1.02 5.48
C SER A 516 1.63 0.38 6.07
N GLY A 517 1.94 1.38 5.25
CA GLY A 517 2.27 2.75 5.66
C GLY A 517 3.67 2.94 6.22
N ALA A 518 4.51 1.90 6.28
CA ALA A 518 5.86 2.00 6.83
C ALA A 518 6.78 2.88 5.97
N ASN A 519 7.61 3.71 6.58
CA ASN A 519 8.69 4.43 5.91
C ASN A 519 9.97 3.59 5.88
N LEU A 520 10.28 3.00 4.74
CA LEU A 520 11.49 2.22 4.45
C LEU A 520 12.45 3.01 3.53
N SER A 521 12.33 4.34 3.44
CA SER A 521 13.14 5.13 2.51
C SER A 521 14.62 5.01 2.84
N HIS A 522 15.49 4.87 1.85
CA HIS A 522 16.94 4.73 2.05
C HIS A 522 17.41 3.50 2.85
N THR A 523 16.53 2.51 3.08
CA THR A 523 16.94 1.23 3.69
C THR A 523 17.85 0.41 2.78
N ASN A 524 18.66 -0.48 3.36
CA ASN A 524 19.28 -1.58 2.62
C ASN A 524 18.51 -2.88 2.91
N LEU A 525 17.79 -3.40 1.94
CA LEU A 525 17.01 -4.64 1.98
C LEU A 525 17.60 -5.70 1.02
N GLU A 526 18.88 -5.61 0.67
CA GLU A 526 19.51 -6.60 -0.22
C GLU A 526 19.28 -8.02 0.34
N GLU A 527 18.83 -8.96 -0.49
CA GLU A 527 18.57 -10.36 -0.10
C GLU A 527 17.53 -10.56 1.04
N ALA A 528 16.72 -9.55 1.40
CA ALA A 528 15.67 -9.71 2.40
C ALA A 528 14.49 -10.55 1.88
N ASP A 529 13.85 -11.35 2.76
CA ASP A 529 12.67 -12.16 2.43
C ASP A 529 11.38 -11.40 2.79
N LEU A 530 10.67 -10.80 1.83
CA LEU A 530 9.41 -10.10 2.06
C LEU A 530 8.18 -10.92 1.62
N ARG A 531 8.29 -12.24 1.40
CA ARG A 531 7.21 -13.01 0.77
C ARG A 531 5.87 -12.86 1.48
N GLY A 532 4.81 -12.53 0.75
CA GLY A 532 3.47 -12.38 1.32
C GLY A 532 3.28 -11.17 2.26
N ALA A 533 4.26 -10.27 2.35
CA ALA A 533 4.13 -9.05 3.14
C ALA A 533 3.08 -8.09 2.57
N CYS A 534 2.44 -7.31 3.44
CA CYS A 534 1.50 -6.26 3.05
C CYS A 534 2.23 -4.91 3.03
N LEU A 535 2.38 -4.29 1.85
CA LEU A 535 3.12 -3.02 1.67
C LEU A 535 2.20 -1.84 1.35
N HIS A 536 0.92 -1.91 1.71
CA HIS A 536 -0.03 -0.87 1.32
C HIS A 536 0.40 0.51 1.86
N ASN A 537 0.57 1.55 1.03
CA ASN A 537 1.12 2.86 1.41
C ASN A 537 2.56 2.87 1.97
N ALA A 538 3.33 1.79 1.89
CA ALA A 538 4.71 1.79 2.38
C ALA A 538 5.63 2.63 1.47
N ASN A 539 6.66 3.26 2.04
CA ASN A 539 7.58 4.15 1.32
C ASN A 539 9.01 3.59 1.25
N PHE A 540 9.44 3.11 0.10
CA PHE A 540 10.78 2.59 -0.14
C PHE A 540 11.73 3.59 -0.82
N LYS A 541 11.34 4.87 -0.98
CA LYS A 541 12.12 5.84 -1.77
C LYS A 541 13.61 5.84 -1.41
N GLY A 542 14.48 5.64 -2.38
CA GLY A 542 15.93 5.59 -2.21
C GLY A 542 16.50 4.33 -1.53
N SER A 543 15.69 3.31 -1.24
CA SER A 543 16.19 2.04 -0.66
C SER A 543 16.89 1.13 -1.66
N ILE A 544 17.76 0.24 -1.16
CA ILE A 544 18.47 -0.79 -1.92
C ILE A 544 17.72 -2.10 -1.75
N ILE A 545 17.01 -2.58 -2.77
CA ILE A 545 16.18 -3.80 -2.69
C ILE A 545 16.71 -4.95 -3.57
N LYS A 546 18.02 -4.95 -3.87
CA LYS A 546 18.63 -5.92 -4.79
C LYS A 546 18.45 -7.34 -4.26
N ASN A 547 17.97 -8.27 -5.09
CA ASN A 547 17.72 -9.66 -4.70
C ASN A 547 16.76 -9.87 -3.51
N ALA A 548 16.01 -8.85 -3.08
CA ALA A 548 14.95 -9.03 -2.11
C ALA A 548 13.80 -9.85 -2.73
N ASP A 549 13.23 -10.76 -1.95
CA ASP A 549 12.13 -11.62 -2.39
C ASP A 549 10.78 -10.94 -2.12
N PHE A 550 10.10 -10.52 -3.18
CA PHE A 550 8.76 -9.91 -3.13
C PHE A 550 7.65 -10.85 -3.63
N THR A 551 7.90 -12.17 -3.68
CA THR A 551 6.88 -13.14 -4.12
C THR A 551 5.63 -13.02 -3.25
N ASP A 552 4.44 -13.03 -3.88
CA ASP A 552 3.14 -12.90 -3.20
C ASP A 552 2.94 -11.62 -2.38
N VAL A 553 3.78 -10.59 -2.57
CA VAL A 553 3.62 -9.29 -1.89
C VAL A 553 2.50 -8.47 -2.50
N PHE A 554 1.66 -7.89 -1.64
CA PHE A 554 0.59 -7.00 -2.05
C PHE A 554 1.06 -5.54 -2.11
N PHE A 555 1.18 -5.00 -3.32
CA PHE A 555 1.52 -3.60 -3.56
C PHE A 555 0.27 -2.77 -3.82
N CYS A 556 0.02 -1.79 -2.96
CA CYS A 556 -1.12 -0.90 -3.13
C CYS A 556 -0.72 0.47 -2.58
N GLN A 557 -0.55 1.46 -3.46
CA GLN A 557 -0.03 2.79 -3.14
C GLN A 557 1.39 2.76 -2.51
N THR A 558 2.20 1.75 -2.82
CA THR A 558 3.56 1.60 -2.28
C THR A 558 4.52 2.49 -3.07
N ILE A 559 5.26 3.39 -2.42
CA ILE A 559 6.33 4.17 -3.08
C ILE A 559 7.56 3.25 -3.19
N MET A 560 8.09 3.06 -4.38
CA MET A 560 9.25 2.21 -4.66
C MET A 560 10.57 2.99 -4.52
N PRO A 561 11.75 2.34 -4.56
CA PRO A 561 13.05 3.02 -4.47
C PRO A 561 13.26 4.20 -5.41
N ASP A 562 12.70 4.13 -6.61
CA ASP A 562 12.78 5.20 -7.61
C ASP A 562 11.75 6.32 -7.38
N GLY A 563 10.92 6.22 -6.34
CA GLY A 563 9.84 7.15 -6.05
C GLY A 563 8.55 6.88 -6.82
N SER A 564 8.51 5.86 -7.68
CA SER A 564 7.28 5.46 -8.37
C SER A 564 6.26 4.86 -7.39
N ILE A 565 4.97 5.07 -7.65
CA ILE A 565 3.90 4.46 -6.86
C ILE A 565 3.49 3.16 -7.53
N ARG A 566 3.73 2.03 -6.87
CA ARG A 566 3.33 0.71 -7.31
C ARG A 566 1.94 0.37 -6.76
N ASN A 567 1.01 0.22 -7.69
CA ASN A 567 -0.29 -0.39 -7.49
C ASN A 567 -0.29 -1.67 -8.34
N SER A 568 0.08 -2.81 -7.75
CA SER A 568 0.12 -4.07 -8.49
C SER A 568 -0.38 -5.22 -7.64
N GLU A 569 -1.22 -6.06 -8.24
CA GLU A 569 -1.85 -7.17 -7.55
C GLU A 569 -0.85 -8.20 -7.01
N PHE A 570 0.33 -8.38 -7.64
CA PHE A 570 1.52 -9.11 -7.14
C PHE A 570 2.79 -8.64 -7.88
N ALA A 571 3.99 -8.88 -7.33
CA ALA A 571 5.27 -8.57 -7.99
C ALA A 571 5.80 -9.62 -8.95
#